data_AF-A0A7X6USM4-F1
#
_entry.id   AF-A0A7X6USM4-F1
#
_cell.length_a   1.000
_cell.length_b   1.000
_cell.length_c   1.000
_cell.angle_alpha   90.00
_cell.angle_beta   90.00
_cell.angle_gamma   90.00
#
_symmetry.space_group_name_H-M   'P 1'
#
loop_
_entity.id
_entity.type
_entity.pdbx_description
1 polymer ?
#
loop_
_entity_poly.entity_id
_entity_poly.type
_entity_poly.pdbx_seq_one_letter_code
_entity_poly.pdbx_strand_id
1 'polypeptide(L)' 'MLLALLQLLVFPGFLFLFVFGLAMEFVDRKLYARLQNRIGPPWFQPLADFIKLAAKEDIIPEEAAATMFR' A
#
# COMPACT_ATOMS: atom_id res chain seq x y z
N MET A 1 -1.10 27.79 10.72
CA MET A 1 -1.56 26.44 11.14
C MET A 1 -2.30 25.69 10.05
N LEU A 2 -3.36 26.27 9.44
CA LEU A 2 -4.10 25.60 8.35
C LEU A 2 -3.23 25.17 7.17
N LEU A 3 -2.33 26.04 6.69
CA LEU A 3 -1.42 25.71 5.59
C LEU A 3 -0.48 24.54 5.93
N ALA A 4 0.03 24.50 7.16
CA ALA A 4 0.89 23.41 7.62
C ALA A 4 0.14 22.07 7.68
N LEU A 5 -1.13 22.09 8.12
CA LEU A 5 -1.99 20.89 8.09
C LEU A 5 -2.26 20.42 6.66
N LEU A 6 -2.49 21.35 5.72
CA LEU A 6 -2.67 21.01 4.30
C LEU A 6 -1.38 20.41 3.71
N GLN A 7 -0.22 20.94 4.05
CA GLN A 7 1.06 20.39 3.60
C GLN A 7 1.32 18.99 4.15
N LEU A 8 0.96 18.75 5.42
CA LEU A 8 1.10 17.46 6.08
C LEU A 8 0.12 16.40 5.54
N LEU A 9 -1.12 16.78 5.22
CA LEU A 9 -2.14 15.82 4.78
C LEU A 9 -2.15 15.60 3.27
N VAL A 10 -1.91 16.64 2.47
CA VAL A 10 -2.13 16.60 1.01
C VAL A 10 -0.83 16.45 0.25
N PHE A 11 0.00 17.50 0.25
CA PHE A 11 1.26 17.51 -0.49
C PHE A 11 2.29 18.40 0.22
N PRO A 12 3.52 17.90 0.47
CA PRO A 12 4.07 16.61 0.07
C PRO A 12 3.76 15.45 1.02
N GLY A 13 2.84 15.62 1.98
CA GLY A 13 2.61 14.68 3.06
C GLY A 13 1.77 13.43 2.73
N PHE A 14 0.87 13.06 3.64
CA PHE A 14 0.29 11.71 3.73
C PHE A 14 -0.37 11.22 2.44
N LEU A 15 -1.32 11.98 1.87
CA LEU A 15 -2.06 11.57 0.69
C LEU A 15 -1.14 11.37 -0.52
N PHE A 16 -0.19 12.29 -0.71
CA PHE A 16 0.79 12.17 -1.79
C PHE A 16 1.63 10.90 -1.64
N LEU A 17 2.21 10.66 -0.46
CA LEU A 17 3.03 9.48 -0.20
C LEU A 17 2.24 8.18 -0.34
N PHE A 18 0.99 8.15 0.12
CA PHE A 18 0.11 7.00 -0.01
C PHE A 18 -0.18 6.65 -1.48
N VAL A 19 -0.60 7.64 -2.28
CA VAL A 19 -0.87 7.44 -3.71
C VAL A 19 0.41 7.08 -4.47
N PHE A 20 1.53 7.74 -4.13
CA PHE A 20 2.83 7.44 -4.74
C PHE A 20 3.29 6.02 -4.42
N GLY A 21 3.11 5.54 -3.19
CA GLY A 21 3.42 4.16 -2.80
C GLY A 21 2.65 3.13 -3.63
N LEU A 22 1.33 3.32 -3.79
CA LEU A 22 0.49 2.44 -4.63
C LEU A 22 0.94 2.48 -6.11
N ALA A 23 1.29 3.66 -6.62
CA ALA A 23 1.78 3.81 -7.99
C ALA A 23 3.13 3.10 -8.20
N MET A 24 4.05 3.22 -7.24
CA MET A 24 5.35 2.55 -7.30
C MET A 24 5.21 1.03 -7.24
N GLU A 25 4.32 0.50 -6.40
CA GLU A 25 4.03 -0.94 -6.37
C GLU A 25 3.46 -1.44 -7.72
N PHE A 26 2.56 -0.67 -8.34
CA PHE A 26 2.05 -1.01 -9.67
C PHE A 26 3.17 -1.07 -10.72
N VAL A 27 4.04 -0.06 -10.74
CA VAL A 27 5.16 0.03 -11.68
C VAL A 27 6.11 -1.15 -11.48
N ASP A 28 6.47 -1.44 -10.24
CA ASP A 28 7.35 -2.55 -9.88
C ASP A 28 6.79 -3.90 -10.37
N ARG A 29 5.52 -4.19 -10.06
CA ARG A 29 4.85 -5.42 -10.52
C ARG A 29 4.78 -5.52 -12.04
N LYS A 30 4.58 -4.38 -12.73
CA LYS A 30 4.57 -4.36 -14.21
C LYS A 30 5.97 -4.59 -14.79
N LEU A 31 7.01 -4.04 -14.16
CA LEU A 31 8.40 -4.22 -14.56
C LEU A 31 8.81 -5.68 -14.39
N TYR A 32 8.60 -6.26 -13.20
CA TYR A 32 8.86 -7.69 -12.95
C TYR A 32 8.13 -8.60 -13.93
N ALA A 33 6.88 -8.28 -14.27
CA ALA A 33 6.13 -9.06 -15.24
C ALA A 33 6.78 -9.01 -16.64
N ARG A 34 7.20 -7.84 -17.11
CA ARG A 34 7.88 -7.70 -18.40
C ARG A 34 9.23 -8.41 -18.44
N LEU A 35 10.02 -8.30 -17.37
CA LEU A 35 11.32 -9.00 -17.25
C LEU A 35 11.14 -10.53 -17.31
N GLN A 36 10.00 -11.03 -16.87
CA GLN A 36 9.64 -12.46 -16.89
C GLN A 36 8.81 -12.87 -18.11
N ASN A 37 8.68 -12.01 -19.14
CA ASN A 37 7.86 -12.27 -20.33
C ASN A 37 6.39 -12.65 -20.02
N ARG A 38 5.81 -12.07 -18.96
CA ARG A 38 4.39 -12.25 -18.57
C ARG A 38 3.63 -10.93 -18.57
N ILE A 39 2.30 -11.02 -18.61
CA ILE A 39 1.43 -9.85 -18.52
C ILE A 39 1.26 -9.47 -17.05
N GLY A 40 1.68 -8.25 -16.69
CA GLY A 40 1.53 -7.75 -15.32
C GLY A 40 0.10 -7.27 -15.01
N PRO A 41 -0.17 -6.94 -13.74
CA PRO A 41 -1.52 -6.71 -13.21
C PRO A 41 -2.25 -5.49 -13.82
N PRO A 42 -3.58 -5.36 -13.60
CA PRO A 42 -4.35 -4.16 -13.94
C PRO A 42 -3.98 -2.97 -13.02
N TRP A 43 -4.31 -1.75 -13.46
CA TRP A 43 -3.87 -0.51 -12.81
C TRP A 43 -4.45 -0.28 -11.41
N PHE A 44 -5.66 -0.77 -11.14
CA PHE A 44 -6.33 -0.65 -9.84
C PHE A 44 -5.91 -1.75 -8.86
N GLN A 45 -5.04 -2.68 -9.26
CA GLN A 45 -4.67 -3.84 -8.46
C GLN A 45 -4.09 -3.47 -7.09
N PRO A 46 -3.13 -2.53 -6.96
CA PRO A 46 -2.57 -2.22 -5.64
C PRO A 46 -3.60 -1.64 -4.68
N LEU A 47 -4.53 -0.83 -5.19
CA LEU A 47 -5.63 -0.30 -4.37
C LEU A 47 -6.59 -1.41 -3.93
N ALA A 48 -6.92 -2.33 -4.83
CA ALA A 48 -7.76 -3.48 -4.51
C ALA A 48 -7.08 -4.41 -3.49
N ASP A 49 -5.78 -4.65 -3.62
CA ASP A 49 -4.99 -5.45 -2.69
C ASP A 49 -4.90 -4.77 -1.31
N PHE A 50 -4.70 -3.44 -1.27
CA PHE A 50 -4.76 -2.67 -0.04
C PHE A 50 -6.11 -2.82 0.68
N ILE A 51 -7.23 -2.59 -0.02
CA ILE A 51 -8.58 -2.73 0.56
C ILE A 51 -8.82 -4.17 1.01
N LYS A 52 -8.43 -5.15 0.19
CA LYS A 52 -8.59 -6.58 0.49
C LYS A 52 -7.87 -6.96 1.79
N LEU A 53 -6.64 -6.50 1.98
CA LEU A 53 -5.86 -6.80 3.17
C LEU A 53 -6.34 -6.02 4.39
N ALA A 54 -6.70 -4.74 4.23
CA ALA A 54 -7.24 -3.92 5.31
C ALA A 54 -8.60 -4.44 5.83
N ALA A 55 -9.37 -5.12 4.97
CA ALA A 55 -10.63 -5.76 5.36
C ALA A 55 -10.46 -7.19 5.89
N LYS A 56 -9.25 -7.76 5.81
CA LYS A 56 -8.99 -9.13 6.27
C LYS A 56 -8.80 -9.13 7.80
N GLU A 57 -9.27 -10.18 8.45
CA GLU A 57 -9.05 -10.40 9.87
C GLU A 57 -7.56 -10.60 10.19
N ASP A 58 -7.10 -9.98 11.28
CA ASP A 58 -5.75 -10.19 11.79
C ASP A 58 -5.70 -11.50 12.56
N ILE A 59 -4.82 -12.41 12.13
CA ILE A 59 -4.61 -13.71 12.77
C ILE A 59 -3.38 -13.60 13.66
N ILE A 60 -3.56 -13.74 14.98
CA ILE A 60 -2.47 -13.77 15.95
C ILE A 60 -2.08 -15.23 16.19
N PRO A 61 -0.82 -15.64 15.92
CA PRO A 61 -0.37 -17.00 16.20
C PRO A 61 -0.47 -17.35 17.69
N GLU A 62 -0.80 -18.59 18.01
CA GLU A 62 -1.00 -19.04 19.40
C GLU A 62 0.25 -18.85 20.28
N GLU A 63 1.44 -19.00 19.70
CA GLU A 63 2.72 -18.84 20.39
C GLU A 63 3.20 -17.37 20.46
N ALA A 64 2.49 -16.43 19.83
CA ALA A 64 2.90 -15.03 19.80
C ALA A 64 2.48 -14.27 21.06
N ALA A 65 3.38 -13.44 21.58
CA ALA A 65 3.05 -12.49 22.63
C ALA A 65 2.08 -11.42 22.10
N ALA A 66 0.79 -11.53 22.46
CA ALA A 66 -0.30 -10.73 21.89
C ALA A 66 -0.11 -9.21 22.00
N THR A 67 0.57 -8.71 23.03
CA THR A 67 0.81 -7.27 23.22
C THR A 67 1.87 -6.69 22.28
N MET A 68 2.78 -7.51 21.78
CA MET A 68 3.81 -7.06 20.83
C MET A 68 3.37 -7.26 19.38
N PHE A 69 2.48 -8.23 19.14
CA PHE A 69 2.05 -8.63 17.79
C PHE A 69 0.93 -7.75 17.23
N ARG A 70 0.12 -7.14 18.10
CA ARG A 70 -1.06 -6.34 17.75
C ARG A 70 -0.72 -4.86 17.64
#